data_AF-A0A2E6ZRI9-F1
#
_entry.id   AF-A0A2E6ZRI9-F1
#
_cell.length_a   1.000
_cell.length_b   1.000
_cell.length_c   1.000
_cell.angle_alpha   90.00
_cell.angle_beta   90.00
_cell.angle_gamma   90.00
#
_symmetry.space_group_name_H-M   'P 1'
#
loop_
_entity.id
_entity.type
_entity.pdbx_description
1 polymer ?
#
loop_
_entity_poly.entity_id
_entity_poly.type
_entity_poly.pdbx_seq_one_letter_code
_entity_poly.pdbx_strand_id
1 'polypeptide(L)'
;MTTLRRRTGSFLQWGAAAGFLVAVVWVGTGLVRTFREFTTDQATAETPALAPPAAVPPGAVSLPVLLFGDGKGVRVGDTASQIAALFGRGVEVGRQELDDSGQGERLTRFYEYDSRQFALVFALDASPEDPRVEEIFLH
;
A
#
# COMPACT_ATOMS: atom_id res chain seq x y z
N MET A 1 42.95 20.86 40.93
CA MET A 1 41.49 21.10 40.83
C MET A 1 40.96 20.93 39.38
N THR A 2 41.34 19.89 38.64
CA THR A 2 40.98 19.73 37.21
C THR A 2 40.28 18.41 36.86
N THR A 3 40.23 17.45 37.78
CA THR A 3 39.64 16.12 37.55
C THR A 3 38.13 16.05 37.81
N LEU A 4 37.59 16.84 38.74
CA LEU A 4 36.14 16.88 39.00
C LEU A 4 35.34 17.46 37.82
N ARG A 5 35.89 18.47 37.12
CA ARG A 5 35.20 19.15 36.01
C ARG A 5 35.00 18.28 34.76
N ARG A 6 35.90 17.32 34.52
CA ARG A 6 35.76 16.36 33.40
C ARG A 6 34.68 15.31 33.65
N ARG A 7 34.46 14.92 34.91
CA ARG A 7 33.51 13.85 35.25
C ARG A 7 32.06 14.32 35.11
N THR A 8 31.76 15.55 35.53
CA THR A 8 30.43 16.18 35.34
C THR A 8 30.10 16.43 33.87
N GLY A 9 31.09 16.81 33.05
CA GLY A 9 30.91 16.97 31.61
C GLY A 9 30.53 15.67 30.91
N SER A 10 31.11 14.54 31.35
CA SER A 10 30.78 13.21 30.81
C SER A 10 29.32 12.84 31.11
N PHE A 11 28.87 12.93 32.36
CA PHE A 11 27.47 12.61 32.71
C PHE A 11 26.45 13.51 31.99
N LEU A 12 26.77 14.81 31.84
CA LEU A 12 25.91 15.74 31.10
C LEU A 12 25.88 15.43 29.60
N GLN A 13 27.02 15.04 29.02
CA GLN A 13 27.13 14.60 27.63
C GLN A 13 26.36 13.30 27.38
N TRP A 14 26.44 12.33 28.31
CA TRP A 14 25.66 11.10 28.26
C TRP A 14 24.16 11.39 28.38
N GLY A 15 23.75 12.32 29.25
CA GLY A 15 22.37 12.77 29.35
C GLY A 15 21.87 13.41 28.05
N ALA A 16 22.67 14.27 27.43
CA ALA A 16 22.34 14.89 26.15
C ALA A 16 22.24 13.87 25.01
N ALA A 17 23.17 12.91 24.95
CA ALA A 17 23.15 11.83 23.95
C ALA A 17 21.93 10.92 24.13
N ALA A 18 21.59 10.54 25.36
CA ALA A 18 20.40 9.76 25.65
C ALA A 18 19.11 10.52 25.28
N GLY A 19 19.03 11.81 25.62
CA GLY A 19 17.90 12.66 25.23
C GLY A 19 17.75 12.77 23.71
N PHE A 20 18.86 12.92 22.99
CA PHE A 20 18.84 12.95 21.52
C PHE A 20 18.35 11.63 20.92
N LEU A 21 18.80 10.49 21.43
CA LEU A 21 18.32 9.18 20.98
C LEU A 21 16.83 9.00 21.22
N VAL A 22 16.33 9.38 22.40
CA VAL A 22 14.90 9.33 22.72
C VAL A 22 14.09 10.22 21.76
N ALA A 23 14.58 11.43 21.47
CA ALA A 23 13.93 12.33 20.52
C ALA A 23 13.87 11.74 19.11
N VAL A 24 14.96 11.13 18.63
CA VAL A 24 15.01 10.46 17.30
C VAL A 24 14.03 9.30 17.26
N VAL A 25 14.01 8.44 18.29
CA VAL A 25 13.06 7.31 18.36
C VAL A 25 11.62 7.82 18.39
N TRP A 26 11.35 8.89 19.14
CA TRP A 26 10.02 9.46 19.25
C TRP A 26 9.53 10.03 17.92
N VAL A 27 10.37 10.80 17.21
CA VAL A 27 10.07 11.33 15.87
C VAL A 27 9.90 10.19 14.85
N GLY A 28 10.79 9.19 14.87
CA GLY A 28 10.68 8.03 14.00
C GLY A 28 9.39 7.24 14.23
N THR A 29 9.01 7.05 15.50
CA THR A 29 7.75 6.38 15.88
C THR A 29 6.54 7.20 15.46
N GLY A 30 6.61 8.54 15.59
CA GLY A 30 5.59 9.47 15.12
C GLY A 30 5.36 9.34 13.62
N LEU A 31 6.42 9.39 12.81
CA LEU A 31 6.32 9.20 11.36
C LEU A 31 5.70 7.85 11.01
N VAL A 32 6.19 6.76 11.60
CA VAL A 32 5.65 5.40 11.36
C VAL A 32 4.17 5.33 11.74
N ARG A 33 3.78 5.96 12.85
CA ARG A 33 2.39 6.02 13.29
C ARG A 33 1.53 6.81 12.31
N THR A 34 1.98 7.97 11.85
CA THR A 34 1.27 8.79 10.87
C THR A 34 1.09 8.04 9.55
N PHE A 35 2.13 7.37 9.04
CA PHE A 35 1.99 6.52 7.84
C PHE A 35 0.99 5.39 8.06
N ARG A 36 1.02 4.75 9.23
CA ARG A 36 0.09 3.67 9.57
C ARG A 36 -1.34 4.17 9.75
N GLU A 37 -1.55 5.38 10.26
CA GLU A 37 -2.87 6.03 10.36
C GLU A 37 -3.45 6.29 8.97
N PHE A 38 -2.65 6.81 8.02
CA PHE A 38 -3.09 6.93 6.62
C PHE A 38 -3.43 5.58 5.97
N THR A 39 -2.65 4.53 6.25
CA THR A 39 -2.95 3.17 5.77
C THR A 39 -4.20 2.58 6.45
N THR A 40 -4.46 2.93 7.72
CA THR A 40 -5.57 2.40 8.51
C THR A 40 -6.88 3.10 8.19
N ASP A 41 -6.86 4.41 7.95
CA ASP A 41 -8.05 5.17 7.51
C ASP A 41 -8.50 4.72 6.11
N GLN A 42 -7.56 4.35 5.23
CA GLN A 42 -7.92 3.73 3.95
C GLN A 42 -8.41 2.28 4.11
N ALA A 43 -7.96 1.54 5.13
CA ALA A 43 -8.42 0.18 5.40
C ALA A 43 -9.75 0.11 6.19
N THR A 44 -10.18 1.22 6.80
CA THR A 44 -11.41 1.31 7.63
C THR A 44 -12.53 2.08 6.93
N ALA A 45 -12.29 2.62 5.73
CA ALA A 45 -13.37 2.86 4.80
C ALA A 45 -13.90 1.47 4.36
N GLU A 46 -14.84 0.92 5.13
CA GLU A 46 -15.93 0.17 4.52
C GLU A 46 -16.65 1.16 3.58
N THR A 47 -16.06 1.40 2.42
CA THR A 47 -16.79 1.95 1.28
C THR A 47 -18.02 1.07 1.18
N PRO A 48 -19.25 1.63 1.25
CA PRO A 48 -20.45 0.82 1.08
C PRO A 48 -20.24 0.02 -0.19
N ALA A 49 -20.19 -1.31 -0.09
CA ALA A 49 -19.77 -2.18 -1.18
C ALA A 49 -20.55 -1.78 -2.44
N LEU A 50 -19.88 -1.02 -3.31
CA LEU A 50 -20.46 -0.60 -4.57
C LEU A 50 -20.69 -1.89 -5.36
N ALA A 51 -21.71 -1.88 -6.21
CA ALA A 51 -21.92 -3.01 -7.09
C ALA A 51 -20.58 -3.32 -7.79
N PRO A 52 -20.12 -4.58 -7.77
CA PRO A 52 -18.90 -4.96 -8.47
C PRO A 52 -18.97 -4.43 -9.91
N PRO A 53 -17.84 -3.96 -10.48
CA PRO A 53 -17.82 -3.54 -11.87
C PRO A 53 -18.44 -4.64 -12.73
N ALA A 54 -19.23 -4.28 -13.74
CA ALA A 54 -19.93 -5.26 -14.58
C ALA A 54 -18.98 -6.28 -15.24
N ALA A 55 -17.70 -5.88 -15.36
CA ALA A 55 -16.59 -6.67 -15.86
C ALA A 55 -16.17 -7.83 -14.93
N VAL A 56 -16.44 -7.75 -13.63
CA VAL A 56 -16.01 -8.76 -12.64
C VAL A 56 -16.98 -9.95 -12.64
N PRO A 57 -16.50 -11.18 -12.91
CA PRO A 57 -17.29 -12.39 -12.84
C PRO A 57 -18.15 -12.53 -11.57
N PRO A 58 -19.41 -12.98 -11.71
CA PRO A 58 -20.29 -13.22 -10.57
C PRO A 58 -19.69 -14.30 -9.67
N GLY A 59 -19.47 -13.96 -8.39
CA GLY A 59 -18.86 -14.86 -7.40
C GLY A 59 -17.40 -14.56 -7.06
N ALA A 60 -16.79 -13.55 -7.69
CA ALA A 60 -15.44 -13.11 -7.33
C ALA A 60 -15.38 -12.57 -5.88
N VAL A 61 -14.27 -12.84 -5.20
CA VAL A 61 -14.06 -12.43 -3.81
C VAL A 61 -13.17 -11.20 -3.77
N SER A 62 -13.64 -10.13 -3.11
CA SER A 62 -12.82 -8.94 -2.85
C SER A 62 -11.81 -9.21 -1.74
N LEU A 63 -10.54 -8.92 -1.99
CA LEU A 63 -9.42 -9.17 -1.08
C LEU A 63 -8.59 -7.89 -0.89
N PRO A 64 -8.17 -7.55 0.34
CA PRO A 64 -7.26 -6.43 0.56
C PRO A 64 -5.82 -6.76 0.13
N VAL A 65 -5.47 -8.05 0.13
CA VAL A 65 -4.14 -8.58 -0.21
C VAL A 65 -4.30 -9.93 -0.88
N LEU A 66 -3.62 -10.13 -2.01
CA LEU A 66 -3.49 -11.41 -2.70
C LEU A 66 -2.04 -11.88 -2.65
N LEU A 67 -1.79 -13.07 -2.09
CA LEU A 67 -0.46 -13.67 -1.97
C LEU A 67 -0.33 -14.91 -2.87
N PHE A 68 0.83 -15.04 -3.50
CA PHE A 68 1.18 -16.17 -4.36
C PHE A 68 2.22 -17.08 -3.68
N GLY A 69 2.33 -18.33 -4.16
CA GLY A 69 3.17 -19.35 -3.54
C GLY A 69 4.68 -19.07 -3.61
N ASP A 70 5.10 -18.19 -4.51
CA ASP A 70 6.48 -17.74 -4.71
C ASP A 70 6.89 -16.56 -3.81
N GLY A 71 5.99 -16.12 -2.91
CA GLY A 71 6.22 -14.99 -2.01
C GLY A 71 5.91 -13.62 -2.62
N LYS A 72 5.48 -13.56 -3.90
CA LYS A 72 4.93 -12.32 -4.47
C LYS A 72 3.52 -12.07 -3.96
N GLY A 73 3.09 -10.82 -4.05
CA GLY A 73 1.72 -10.47 -3.71
C GLY A 73 1.33 -9.10 -4.23
N VAL A 74 0.02 -8.88 -4.29
CA VAL A 74 -0.62 -7.62 -4.64
C VAL A 74 -1.40 -7.12 -3.43
N ARG A 75 -1.34 -5.82 -3.19
CA ARG A 75 -2.07 -5.15 -2.11
C ARG A 75 -2.85 -3.98 -2.67
N VAL A 76 -3.97 -3.66 -2.04
CA VAL A 76 -4.64 -2.38 -2.26
C VAL A 76 -3.65 -1.25 -1.95
N GLY A 77 -3.56 -0.28 -2.85
CA GLY A 77 -2.63 0.84 -2.81
C GLY A 77 -1.34 0.66 -3.63
N ASP A 78 -1.01 -0.56 -4.07
CA ASP A 78 0.12 -0.83 -4.98
C ASP A 78 -0.11 -0.10 -6.31
N THR A 79 0.96 0.36 -6.95
CA THR A 79 0.85 1.09 -8.23
C THR A 79 0.96 0.17 -9.43
N ALA A 80 0.36 0.55 -10.56
CA ALA A 80 0.44 -0.21 -11.81
C ALA A 80 1.89 -0.54 -12.21
N SER A 81 2.83 0.38 -11.98
CA SER A 81 4.26 0.18 -12.21
C SER A 81 4.88 -0.89 -11.29
N GLN A 82 4.46 -0.95 -10.02
CA GLN A 82 4.90 -1.98 -9.08
C GLN A 82 4.37 -3.36 -9.49
N ILE A 83 3.09 -3.45 -9.88
CA ILE A 83 2.50 -4.69 -10.39
C ILE A 83 3.25 -5.17 -11.64
N ALA A 84 3.50 -4.26 -12.59
CA ALA A 84 4.26 -4.57 -13.79
C ALA A 84 5.70 -5.03 -13.50
N ALA A 85 6.34 -4.50 -12.45
CA ALA A 85 7.66 -4.95 -12.01
C ALA A 85 7.64 -6.32 -11.33
N LEU A 86 6.58 -6.63 -10.57
CA LEU A 86 6.43 -7.89 -9.83
C LEU A 86 6.14 -9.09 -10.74
N PHE A 87 5.21 -8.92 -11.69
CA PHE A 87 4.72 -10.02 -12.53
C PHE A 87 5.17 -9.92 -13.99
N GLY A 88 5.67 -8.75 -14.42
CA GLY A 88 5.91 -8.46 -15.83
C GLY A 88 4.62 -8.07 -16.56
N ARG A 89 4.72 -7.40 -17.71
CA ARG A 89 3.53 -7.05 -18.53
C ARG A 89 2.84 -8.25 -19.21
N GLY A 90 3.43 -9.44 -19.12
CA GLY A 90 2.95 -10.65 -19.82
C GLY A 90 1.87 -11.45 -19.10
N VAL A 91 1.57 -11.12 -17.84
CA VAL A 91 0.51 -11.76 -17.04
C VAL A 91 -0.84 -11.07 -17.14
N GLU A 92 -0.88 -9.88 -17.75
CA GLU A 92 -2.14 -9.21 -18.01
C GLU A 92 -2.86 -9.99 -19.12
N VAL A 93 -4.03 -10.54 -18.78
CA VAL A 93 -4.82 -11.37 -19.70
C VAL A 93 -6.11 -10.66 -20.01
N GLY A 94 -6.45 -10.50 -21.30
CA GLY A 94 -7.75 -9.98 -21.71
C GLY A 94 -7.81 -8.47 -21.93
N ARG A 95 -9.04 -7.96 -21.99
CA ARG A 95 -9.34 -6.57 -22.37
C ARG A 95 -9.39 -5.71 -21.10
N GLN A 96 -8.70 -4.59 -21.11
CA GLN A 96 -8.87 -3.56 -20.11
C GLN A 96 -10.27 -2.97 -20.25
N GLU A 97 -10.99 -2.85 -19.15
CA GLU A 97 -12.33 -2.29 -19.14
C GLU A 97 -12.34 -1.01 -18.33
N LEU A 98 -12.70 0.09 -18.99
CA LEU A 98 -12.96 1.35 -18.32
C LEU A 98 -14.41 1.37 -17.88
N ASP A 99 -14.61 1.66 -16.60
CA ASP A 99 -15.93 1.88 -16.02
C ASP A 99 -16.01 3.34 -15.55
N ASP A 100 -16.99 4.06 -16.07
CA ASP A 100 -17.37 5.41 -15.61
C ASP A 100 -18.51 5.25 -14.60
N SER A 101 -18.19 4.62 -13.47
CA SER A 101 -19.08 4.61 -12.33
C SER A 101 -19.08 6.04 -11.77
N GLY A 102 -20.24 6.61 -11.42
CA GLY A 102 -20.40 8.03 -11.05
C GLY A 102 -19.60 8.57 -9.84
N GLN A 103 -18.55 7.87 -9.41
CA GLN A 103 -17.51 8.28 -8.47
C GLN A 103 -16.13 8.52 -9.12
N GLY A 104 -15.98 8.34 -10.44
CA GLY A 104 -14.74 8.59 -11.16
C GLY A 104 -14.39 7.47 -12.14
N GLU A 105 -13.45 7.75 -13.03
CA GLU A 105 -13.01 6.82 -14.07
C GLU A 105 -12.19 5.69 -13.41
N ARG A 106 -12.67 4.45 -13.56
CA ARG A 106 -12.04 3.24 -13.02
C ARG A 106 -11.52 2.37 -14.15
N LEU A 107 -10.32 1.83 -13.97
CA LEU A 107 -9.73 0.90 -14.92
C LEU A 107 -9.65 -0.49 -14.30
N THR A 108 -10.39 -1.45 -14.85
CA THR A 108 -10.27 -2.86 -14.47
C THR A 108 -9.31 -3.55 -15.41
N ARG A 109 -8.28 -4.19 -14.86
CA ARG A 109 -7.35 -5.06 -15.59
C ARG A 109 -7.39 -6.46 -15.03
N PHE A 110 -7.36 -7.43 -15.93
CA PHE A 110 -7.39 -8.85 -15.58
C PHE A 110 -5.99 -9.45 -15.70
N TYR A 111 -5.65 -10.32 -14.76
CA TYR A 111 -4.36 -10.95 -14.67
C TYR A 111 -4.51 -12.44 -14.43
N GLU A 112 -3.58 -13.21 -15.00
CA GLU A 112 -3.42 -14.61 -14.71
C GLU A 112 -1.97 -14.87 -14.31
N TYR A 113 -1.80 -15.36 -13.09
CA TYR A 113 -0.49 -15.72 -12.56
C TYR A 113 -0.60 -17.01 -11.75
N ASP A 114 0.29 -17.96 -12.01
CA ASP A 114 0.32 -19.24 -11.31
C ASP A 114 -1.04 -19.98 -11.32
N SER A 115 -1.69 -19.99 -12.49
CA SER A 115 -3.04 -20.55 -12.69
C SER A 115 -4.16 -19.93 -11.84
N ARG A 116 -3.93 -18.75 -11.26
CA ARG A 116 -4.95 -17.95 -10.56
C ARG A 116 -5.32 -16.75 -11.41
N GLN A 117 -6.61 -16.56 -11.61
CA GLN A 117 -7.16 -15.41 -12.31
C GLN A 117 -7.67 -14.39 -11.29
N PHE A 118 -7.27 -13.14 -11.47
CA PHE A 118 -7.66 -12.06 -10.59
C PHE A 118 -7.82 -10.76 -11.38
N ALA A 119 -8.70 -9.88 -10.92
CA ALA A 119 -8.88 -8.56 -11.47
C ALA A 119 -8.37 -7.51 -10.48
N LEU A 120 -7.67 -6.50 -10.99
CA LEU A 120 -7.27 -5.32 -10.25
C LEU A 120 -8.07 -4.13 -10.78
N VAL A 121 -8.73 -3.42 -9.87
CA VAL A 121 -9.42 -2.17 -10.17
C VAL A 121 -8.51 -1.02 -9.78
N PHE A 122 -8.29 -0.10 -10.70
CA PHE A 122 -7.44 1.06 -10.53
C PHE A 122 -8.28 2.34 -10.57
N ALA A 123 -8.03 3.27 -9.64
CA ALA A 123 -8.60 4.61 -9.67
C ALA A 123 -7.75 5.52 -10.58
N LEU A 124 -8.34 6.07 -11.64
CA LEU A 124 -7.63 6.94 -12.60
C LEU A 124 -7.68 8.43 -12.24
N ASP A 125 -8.59 8.82 -11.35
CA ASP A 125 -8.87 10.20 -10.94
C ASP A 125 -7.71 10.86 -10.17
N ALA A 126 -7.00 10.10 -9.35
CA ALA A 126 -5.93 10.61 -8.49
C ALA A 126 -4.56 10.66 -9.18
N SER A 127 -4.25 9.70 -10.05
CA SER A 127 -2.92 9.57 -10.66
C SER A 127 -2.95 8.75 -11.96
N PRO A 128 -3.34 9.34 -13.10
CA PRO A 128 -3.59 8.60 -14.34
C PRO A 128 -2.33 7.96 -14.97
N GLU A 129 -1.14 8.49 -14.68
CA GLU A 129 0.12 7.96 -15.21
C GLU A 129 0.60 6.67 -14.51
N ASP A 130 0.32 6.54 -13.21
CA ASP A 130 0.66 5.38 -12.39
C ASP A 130 -0.46 5.13 -11.37
N PRO A 131 -1.61 4.60 -11.82
CA PRO A 131 -2.78 4.50 -10.98
C PRO A 131 -2.59 3.42 -9.92
N ARG A 132 -3.28 3.58 -8.80
CA ARG A 132 -3.20 2.70 -7.64
C ARG A 132 -4.32 1.68 -7.66
N VAL A 133 -4.03 0.47 -7.20
CA VAL A 133 -5.02 -0.58 -6.97
C VAL A 133 -5.96 -0.10 -5.87
N GLU A 134 -7.25 0.02 -6.18
CA GLU A 134 -8.32 0.34 -5.23
C GLU A 134 -8.97 -0.95 -4.71
N GLU A 135 -9.17 -1.93 -5.59
CA GLU A 135 -9.79 -3.22 -5.24
C GLU A 135 -9.10 -4.38 -5.97
N ILE A 136 -9.07 -5.54 -5.30
CA ILE A 136 -8.55 -6.80 -5.85
C ILE A 136 -9.67 -7.82 -5.80
N PHE A 137 -9.97 -8.45 -6.93
CA PHE A 137 -10.94 -9.53 -7.04
C PHE A 137 -10.25 -10.83 -7.43
N LEU A 138 -10.50 -11.90 -6.69
CA LEU A 138 -10.05 -13.24 -7.03
C LEU A 138 -11.22 -14.05 -7.62
N HIS A 139 -10.96 -14.75 -8.73
CA HIS A 139 -11.88 -15.68 -9.38
C HIS A 139 -11.74 -17.10 -8.83
#